data_AF-A0A958T5F1-F1
#
_entry.id   AF-A0A958T5F1-F1
#
_cell.length_a   1.000
_cell.length_b   1.000
_cell.length_c   1.000
_cell.angle_alpha   90.00
_cell.angle_beta   90.00
_cell.angle_gamma   90.00
#
_symmetry.space_group_name_H-M   'P 1'
#
loop_
_entity.id
_entity.type
_entity.pdbx_description
1 polymer ?
#
loop_
_entity_poly.entity_id
_entity_poly.type
_entity_poly.pdbx_seq_one_letter_code
_entity_poly.pdbx_strand_id
1 'polypeptide(L)'
;VVDGAENNPPSFYLSRHYEVCKFYSLDEHTMLPDILLVSTHLWNSLSEQEQQWLQEAADRSVKYQRELWAKSEKEALEAVEKEGVKIVYPDKKPFEEAVKGIYKQYEEDKDMSKLIHDIQQTN
;
A
#
# COMPACT_ATOMS: atom_id res chain seq x y z
N VAL A 1 -17.98 17.03 5.12
CA VAL A 1 -17.43 18.37 4.81
C VAL A 1 -16.30 18.28 3.78
N VAL A 2 -15.58 17.16 3.64
CA VAL A 2 -14.63 16.92 2.53
C VAL A 2 -15.34 16.35 1.28
N ASP A 3 -14.75 16.57 0.10
CA ASP A 3 -15.27 16.13 -1.20
C ASP A 3 -14.75 14.76 -1.65
N GLY A 4 -13.67 14.27 -1.03
CA GLY A 4 -13.03 13.01 -1.39
C GLY A 4 -11.94 12.60 -0.40
N ALA A 5 -11.35 11.44 -0.66
CA ALA A 5 -10.23 10.85 0.08
C ALA A 5 -9.46 9.90 -0.86
N GLU A 6 -8.34 9.35 -0.38
CA GLU A 6 -7.58 8.32 -1.07
C GLU A 6 -7.51 7.05 -0.21
N ASN A 7 -7.52 5.89 -0.86
CA ASN A 7 -7.16 4.60 -0.28
C ASN A 7 -7.11 3.49 -1.35
N ASN A 8 -6.67 2.29 -0.94
CA ASN A 8 -6.80 1.07 -1.74
C ASN A 8 -8.26 0.55 -1.82
N PRO A 9 -8.58 -0.32 -2.80
CA PRO A 9 -9.95 -0.79 -3.02
C PRO A 9 -10.57 -1.52 -1.81
N PRO A 10 -9.85 -2.43 -1.10
CA PRO A 10 -10.39 -3.09 0.08
C PRO A 10 -10.82 -2.11 1.19
N SER A 11 -10.02 -1.09 1.47
CA SER A 11 -10.37 -0.09 2.49
C SER A 11 -11.56 0.76 2.07
N PHE A 12 -11.59 1.20 0.80
CA PHE A 12 -12.72 1.95 0.25
C PHE A 12 -14.05 1.18 0.38
N TYR A 13 -14.03 -0.12 0.14
CA TYR A 13 -15.18 -1.01 0.31
C TYR A 13 -15.53 -1.27 1.79
N LEU A 14 -14.57 -1.74 2.59
CA LEU A 14 -14.81 -2.17 3.98
C LEU A 14 -15.21 -1.00 4.91
N SER A 15 -14.66 0.19 4.68
CA SER A 15 -15.05 1.41 5.41
C SER A 15 -16.35 2.03 4.89
N ARG A 16 -16.98 1.43 3.88
CA ARG A 16 -18.24 1.88 3.26
C ARG A 16 -18.18 3.31 2.70
N HIS A 17 -17.00 3.78 2.33
CA HIS A 17 -16.82 5.09 1.70
C HIS A 17 -17.55 5.19 0.35
N TYR A 18 -17.75 4.06 -0.32
CA TYR A 18 -18.51 3.94 -1.57
C TYR A 18 -19.99 4.36 -1.44
N GLU A 19 -20.54 4.46 -0.23
CA GLU A 19 -21.93 4.88 -0.04
C GLU A 19 -22.13 6.37 -0.31
N VAL A 20 -21.09 7.16 -0.02
CA VAL A 20 -21.11 8.63 -0.16
C VAL A 20 -20.23 9.12 -1.32
N CYS A 21 -19.21 8.36 -1.72
CA CYS A 21 -18.34 8.68 -2.86
C CYS A 21 -18.61 7.72 -4.02
N LYS A 22 -19.13 8.25 -5.14
CA LYS A 22 -19.57 7.44 -6.30
C LYS A 22 -18.62 7.45 -7.50
N PHE A 23 -17.44 8.06 -7.34
CA PHE A 23 -16.38 8.07 -8.35
C PHE A 23 -15.08 7.60 -7.71
N TYR A 24 -14.43 6.61 -8.32
CA TYR A 24 -13.16 6.09 -7.84
C TYR A 24 -12.16 6.08 -9.00
N SER A 25 -11.16 6.95 -8.93
CA SER A 25 -10.12 7.06 -9.96
C SER A 25 -8.90 6.27 -9.52
N LEU A 26 -8.54 5.24 -10.28
CA LEU A 26 -7.36 4.41 -10.06
C LEU A 26 -6.13 5.05 -10.73
N ASP A 27 -5.74 6.23 -10.25
CA ASP A 27 -4.48 6.88 -10.60
C ASP A 27 -3.27 6.21 -9.92
N GLU A 28 -3.50 5.49 -8.81
CA GLU A 28 -2.52 4.66 -8.10
C GLU A 28 -1.27 5.45 -7.66
N HIS A 29 -1.48 6.70 -7.23
CA HIS A 29 -0.41 7.66 -6.92
C HIS A 29 0.48 7.27 -5.71
N THR A 30 0.07 6.29 -4.91
CA THR A 30 0.86 5.75 -3.80
C THR A 30 0.74 4.24 -3.68
N MET A 31 1.87 3.57 -3.40
CA MET A 31 1.95 2.17 -3.00
C MET A 31 2.71 2.09 -1.67
N LEU A 32 2.01 2.34 -0.56
CA LEU A 32 2.60 2.32 0.77
C LEU A 32 2.69 0.87 1.29
N PRO A 33 3.89 0.39 1.68
CA PRO A 33 4.02 -0.95 2.23
C PRO A 33 3.51 -1.01 3.68
N ASP A 34 2.87 -2.12 4.04
CA ASP A 34 2.57 -2.47 5.43
C ASP A 34 3.79 -3.10 6.10
N ILE A 35 3.97 -2.82 7.40
CA ILE A 35 5.09 -3.34 8.19
C ILE A 35 4.57 -4.11 9.41
N LEU A 36 4.95 -5.38 9.53
CA LEU A 36 4.74 -6.17 10.74
C LEU A 36 5.95 -6.02 11.67
N LEU A 37 5.71 -5.55 12.90
CA LEU A 37 6.76 -5.29 13.89
C LEU A 37 6.58 -6.17 15.12
N VAL A 38 7.71 -6.49 15.76
CA VAL A 38 7.77 -7.16 17.07
C VAL A 38 8.50 -6.27 18.07
N SER A 39 8.04 -6.26 19.32
CA SER A 39 8.72 -5.53 20.39
C SER A 39 10.16 -6.02 20.55
N THR A 40 11.12 -5.08 20.58
CA THR A 40 12.54 -5.41 20.82
C THR A 40 12.75 -6.10 22.17
N HIS A 41 11.98 -5.73 23.20
CA HIS A 41 12.07 -6.39 24.50
C HIS A 41 11.63 -7.85 24.42
N LEU A 42 10.51 -8.13 23.74
CA LEU A 42 10.04 -9.49 23.51
C LEU A 42 11.06 -10.27 22.68
N TRP A 43 11.49 -9.72 21.55
CA TRP A 43 12.45 -10.37 20.65
C TRP A 43 13.73 -10.78 21.37
N ASN A 44 14.30 -9.89 22.18
CA ASN A 44 15.51 -10.16 22.95
C ASN A 44 15.30 -11.15 24.11
N SER A 45 14.06 -11.41 24.52
CA SER A 45 13.75 -12.41 25.55
C SER A 45 13.58 -13.82 24.98
N LEU A 46 13.42 -13.95 23.66
CA LEU A 46 13.32 -15.23 22.96
C LEU A 46 14.69 -15.88 22.80
N SER A 47 14.72 -17.21 22.81
CA SER A 47 15.88 -17.98 22.36
C SER A 47 16.11 -17.82 20.85
N GLU A 48 17.32 -18.14 20.37
CA GLU A 48 17.63 -18.11 18.92
C GLU A 48 16.67 -18.99 18.11
N GLN A 49 16.26 -20.15 18.66
CA GLN A 49 15.33 -21.05 18.02
C GLN A 49 13.92 -20.45 17.88
N GLU A 50 13.45 -19.75 18.91
CA GLU A 50 12.14 -19.09 18.90
C GLU A 50 12.14 -17.87 17.97
N GLN A 51 13.24 -17.11 17.92
CA GLN A 51 13.42 -16.02 16.96
C GLN A 51 13.31 -16.54 15.52
N GLN A 52 13.97 -17.67 15.22
CA GLN A 52 13.88 -18.32 13.90
C GLN A 52 12.45 -18.73 13.56
N TRP A 53 11.74 -19.39 14.49
CA TRP A 53 10.35 -19.78 14.25
C TRP A 53 9.43 -18.58 14.01
N LEU A 54 9.61 -17.50 14.75
CA LEU A 54 8.81 -16.29 14.58
C LEU A 54 9.11 -15.62 13.24
N GLN A 55 10.38 -15.53 12.82
CA GLN A 55 10.77 -14.99 11.52
C GLN A 55 10.21 -15.84 10.37
N GLU A 56 10.34 -17.17 10.45
CA GLU A 56 9.78 -18.07 9.44
C GLU A 56 8.26 -17.94 9.33
N ALA A 57 7.55 -17.78 10.45
CA ALA A 57 6.11 -17.55 10.45
C ALA A 57 5.74 -16.23 9.77
N ALA A 58 6.47 -15.15 10.05
CA ALA A 58 6.28 -13.85 9.42
C ALA A 58 6.56 -13.90 7.90
N ASP A 59 7.65 -14.56 7.48
CA ASP A 59 7.99 -14.69 6.05
C ASP A 59 6.92 -15.48 5.28
N ARG A 60 6.37 -16.54 5.90
CA ARG A 60 5.25 -17.31 5.34
C ARG A 60 3.97 -16.48 5.29
N SER A 61 3.70 -15.69 6.32
CA SER A 61 2.48 -14.87 6.38
C SER A 61 2.47 -13.80 5.29
N VAL A 62 3.62 -13.21 4.93
CA VAL A 62 3.72 -12.23 3.83
C VAL A 62 3.26 -12.83 2.50
N LYS A 63 3.73 -14.03 2.16
CA LYS A 63 3.33 -14.70 0.90
C LYS A 63 1.84 -14.97 0.87
N TYR A 64 1.31 -15.52 1.97
CA TYR A 64 -0.11 -15.82 2.10
C TYR A 64 -0.98 -14.55 2.08
N GLN A 65 -0.56 -13.49 2.76
CA GLN A 65 -1.27 -12.22 2.78
C GLN A 65 -1.35 -11.61 1.37
N ARG A 66 -0.30 -11.69 0.55
CA ARG A 66 -0.32 -11.19 -0.84
C ARG A 66 -1.35 -11.92 -1.71
N GLU A 67 -1.49 -13.24 -1.56
CA GLU A 67 -2.51 -14.02 -2.26
C GLU A 67 -3.92 -13.57 -1.88
N LEU A 68 -4.16 -13.39 -0.57
CA LEU A 68 -5.45 -12.91 -0.06
C LEU A 68 -5.71 -11.46 -0.49
N TRP A 69 -4.68 -10.61 -0.52
CA TRP A 69 -4.79 -9.21 -0.90
C TRP A 69 -5.22 -9.05 -2.35
N ALA A 70 -4.55 -9.74 -3.29
CA ALA A 70 -4.91 -9.70 -4.70
C ALA A 70 -6.37 -10.15 -4.94
N LYS A 71 -6.82 -11.16 -4.18
CA LYS A 71 -8.22 -11.58 -4.19
C LYS A 71 -9.14 -10.48 -3.65
N SER A 72 -8.80 -9.89 -2.52
CA SER A 72 -9.61 -8.84 -1.88
C SER A 72 -9.72 -7.58 -2.72
N GLU A 73 -8.67 -7.16 -3.42
CA GLU A 73 -8.71 -6.00 -4.32
C GLU A 73 -9.72 -6.22 -5.44
N LYS A 74 -9.68 -7.39 -6.10
CA LYS A 74 -10.62 -7.76 -7.14
C LYS A 74 -12.07 -7.79 -6.62
N GLU A 75 -12.29 -8.47 -5.49
CA GLU A 75 -13.62 -8.59 -4.88
C GLU A 75 -14.18 -7.22 -4.48
N ALA A 76 -13.34 -6.33 -3.93
CA ALA A 76 -13.74 -4.98 -3.54
C ALA A 76 -14.13 -4.13 -4.75
N LEU A 77 -13.34 -4.15 -5.83
CA LEU A 77 -13.67 -3.42 -7.06
C LEU A 77 -14.99 -3.90 -7.67
N GLU A 78 -15.19 -5.22 -7.77
CA GLU A 78 -16.45 -5.79 -8.26
C GLU A 78 -17.65 -5.43 -7.35
N ALA A 79 -17.44 -5.37 -6.03
CA ALA A 79 -18.50 -5.03 -5.08
C ALA A 79 -18.92 -3.56 -5.19
N VAL A 80 -17.96 -2.63 -5.22
CA VAL A 80 -18.31 -1.20 -5.30
C VAL A 80 -18.90 -0.81 -6.66
N GLU A 81 -18.49 -1.48 -7.75
CA GLU A 81 -19.11 -1.29 -9.07
C GLU A 81 -20.59 -1.71 -9.06
N LYS A 82 -20.93 -2.84 -8.42
CA LYS A 82 -22.34 -3.29 -8.24
C LYS A 82 -23.16 -2.30 -7.43
N GLU A 83 -22.53 -1.58 -6.51
CA GLU A 83 -23.13 -0.50 -5.69
C GLU A 83 -23.17 0.87 -6.40
N GLY A 84 -22.89 0.87 -7.71
CA GLY A 84 -23.02 2.02 -8.59
C GLY A 84 -21.83 2.99 -8.57
N VAL A 85 -20.67 2.59 -8.02
CA VAL A 85 -19.45 3.39 -8.13
C VAL A 85 -18.94 3.34 -9.57
N LYS A 86 -18.65 4.52 -10.14
CA LYS A 86 -17.94 4.64 -11.41
C LYS A 86 -16.43 4.54 -11.17
N ILE A 87 -15.84 3.43 -11.59
CA ILE A 87 -14.39 3.24 -11.58
C ILE A 87 -13.79 3.85 -12.84
N VAL A 88 -12.77 4.68 -12.69
CA VAL A 88 -12.07 5.39 -13.77
C VAL A 88 -10.60 5.00 -13.77
N TYR A 89 -10.06 4.69 -14.94
CA TYR A 89 -8.65 4.36 -15.15
C TYR A 89 -8.00 5.48 -15.97
N PRO A 90 -7.46 6.54 -15.32
CA PRO A 90 -6.86 7.67 -16.03
C PRO A 90 -5.47 7.32 -16.59
N ASP A 91 -4.97 8.17 -17.51
CA ASP A 91 -3.54 8.21 -17.81
C ASP A 91 -2.78 8.69 -16.57
N LYS A 92 -1.81 7.90 -16.10
CA LYS A 92 -1.05 8.16 -14.86
C LYS A 92 0.09 9.15 -15.07
N LYS A 93 0.57 9.33 -16.30
CA LYS A 93 1.73 10.20 -16.58
C LYS A 93 1.55 11.64 -16.07
N PRO A 94 0.40 12.32 -16.25
CA PRO A 94 0.22 13.67 -15.72
C PRO A 94 0.33 13.73 -14.18
N PHE A 95 -0.12 12.69 -13.48
CA PHE A 95 -0.03 12.60 -12.02
C PHE A 95 1.42 12.42 -11.58
N GLU A 96 2.15 11.49 -12.21
CA GLU A 96 3.57 11.26 -11.96
C GLU A 96 4.41 12.54 -12.18
N GLU A 97 4.21 13.23 -13.31
CA GLU A 97 4.93 14.48 -13.61
C GLU A 97 4.64 15.58 -12.59
N ALA A 98 3.38 15.71 -12.15
CA ALA A 98 2.97 16.73 -11.19
C ALA A 98 3.64 16.56 -9.82
N VAL A 99 3.97 15.34 -9.42
CA VAL A 99 4.56 15.04 -8.09
C VAL A 99 6.08 14.89 -8.11
N LYS A 100 6.75 14.92 -9.27
CA LYS A 100 8.22 14.80 -9.37
C LYS A 100 9.00 15.75 -8.44
N GLY A 101 8.43 16.91 -8.14
CA GLY A 101 9.03 17.89 -7.23
C GLY A 101 9.23 17.38 -5.80
N ILE A 102 8.48 16.36 -5.36
CA ILE A 102 8.58 15.79 -4.01
C ILE A 102 9.98 15.20 -3.75
N TYR A 103 10.62 14.60 -4.76
CA TYR A 103 11.95 14.00 -4.59
C TYR A 103 13.03 15.01 -4.17
N LYS A 104 12.85 16.30 -4.49
CA LYS A 104 13.78 17.36 -4.09
C LYS A 104 13.91 17.51 -2.57
N GLN A 105 12.88 17.13 -1.83
CA GLN A 105 12.89 17.20 -0.36
C GLN A 105 13.89 16.22 0.27
N TYR A 106 14.33 15.21 -0.49
CA TYR A 106 15.22 14.15 -0.02
C TYR A 106 16.62 14.22 -0.64
N GLU A 107 16.94 15.25 -1.43
CA GLU A 107 18.23 15.38 -2.13
C GLU A 107 19.42 15.53 -1.16
N GLU A 108 19.22 16.21 -0.03
CA GLU A 108 20.27 16.44 0.97
C GLU A 108 20.50 15.22 1.89
N ASP A 109 19.50 14.35 2.02
CA ASP A 109 19.60 13.10 2.77
C ASP A 109 20.20 12.01 1.87
N LYS A 110 21.49 11.73 2.07
CA LYS A 110 22.23 10.78 1.23
C LYS A 110 21.67 9.37 1.30
N ASP A 111 21.16 8.94 2.46
CA ASP A 111 20.64 7.58 2.63
C ASP A 111 19.29 7.45 1.93
N MET A 112 18.42 8.44 2.10
CA MET A 112 17.13 8.49 1.40
C MET A 112 17.28 8.67 -0.11
N SER A 113 18.17 9.56 -0.55
CA SER A 113 18.45 9.78 -1.98
C SER A 113 18.96 8.50 -2.65
N LYS A 114 19.87 7.78 -1.99
CA LYS A 114 20.35 6.48 -2.48
C LYS A 114 19.23 5.45 -2.52
N LEU A 115 18.42 5.32 -1.46
CA LEU A 115 17.32 4.36 -1.41
C LEU A 115 16.28 4.62 -2.51
N ILE A 116 15.92 5.89 -2.75
CA ILE A 116 15.01 6.29 -3.83
C ILE A 116 15.59 5.87 -5.19
N HIS A 117 16.88 6.13 -5.43
CA HIS A 117 17.54 5.73 -6.66
C HIS A 117 17.52 4.20 -6.86
N ASP A 118 17.89 3.44 -5.82
CA ASP A 118 17.94 1.97 -5.89
C ASP A 118 16.55 1.37 -6.17
N ILE A 119 15.48 1.89 -5.55
CA ILE A 119 14.10 1.46 -5.81
C ILE A 119 13.70 1.74 -7.26
N GLN A 120 14.03 2.92 -7.80
CA GLN A 120 13.70 3.29 -9.19
C GLN A 120 14.43 2.43 -10.24
N GLN A 121 15.53 1.77 -9.87
CA GLN A 121 16.29 0.87 -10.75
C GLN A 121 15.91 -0.62 -10.56
N THR A 122 14.99 -0.93 -9.65
CA THR A 122 14.54 -2.30 -9.41
C THR A 122 13.55 -2.73 -10.51
N ASN A 123 13.86 -3.83 -11.20
CA ASN A 123 13.01 -4.42 -12.25
C ASN A 123 11.90 -5.31 -11.68
#